data_AF-W2UCT3-F1
#
_entry.id   AF-W2UCT3-F1
#
_cell.length_a   1.000
_cell.length_b   1.000
_cell.length_c   1.000
_cell.angle_alpha   90.00
_cell.angle_beta   90.00
_cell.angle_gamma   90.00
#
_symmetry.space_group_name_H-M   'P 1'
#
loop_
_entity.id
_entity.type
_entity.pdbx_description
1 polymer ?
#
loop_
_entity_poly.entity_id
_entity_poly.type
_entity_poly.pdbx_seq_one_letter_code
_entity_poly.pdbx_strand_id
1 'polypeptide(L)'
;MEDRNNNGDNSVTRVLLQYWKPLLVVNTLFAWFVIRFDQHHLHGENALLENLQGLFLAVSAIAYFCLARYSSGDTALAYLGASLLCLSFFTREIDLELLPITEHVGFLLHGAGRTILLLGLWSLYAGMVIKHGGFKSHIQRLRGGKYLHNFTVCFLLLVVGAVFDRGLFLVDYSRLFEELAETNAYLILALPSFYELYCKYTESWRVTDPLNAKAVK
;
A
#
# COMPACT_ATOMS: atom_id res chain seq x y z
N MET A 1 -28.32 -13.18 -9.75
CA MET A 1 -27.58 -11.94 -9.40
C MET A 1 -26.17 -12.27 -8.87
N GLU A 2 -25.61 -13.45 -9.19
CA GLU A 2 -24.35 -13.95 -8.63
C GLU A 2 -23.09 -13.74 -9.50
N ASP A 3 -23.20 -13.39 -10.78
CA ASP A 3 -22.05 -13.40 -11.71
C ASP A 3 -21.10 -12.19 -11.65
N ARG A 4 -21.45 -11.13 -10.91
CA ARG A 4 -20.60 -9.92 -10.83
C ARG A 4 -19.47 -10.00 -9.81
N ASN A 5 -19.46 -10.99 -8.92
CA ASN A 5 -18.48 -11.02 -7.83
C ASN A 5 -17.16 -11.72 -8.19
N ASN A 6 -17.17 -12.69 -9.11
CA ASN A 6 -15.98 -13.44 -9.54
C ASN A 6 -15.12 -12.73 -10.59
N ASN A 7 -15.67 -11.72 -11.28
CA ASN A 7 -14.93 -11.02 -12.35
C ASN A 7 -13.99 -9.92 -11.83
N GLY A 8 -14.27 -9.35 -10.64
CA GLY A 8 -13.42 -8.32 -10.02
C GLY A 8 -12.19 -8.88 -9.32
N ASP A 9 -12.32 -10.04 -8.67
CA ASP A 9 -11.27 -10.72 -7.89
C ASP A 9 -10.06 -11.10 -8.77
N ASN A 10 -10.36 -11.52 -10.01
CA ASN A 10 -9.35 -11.89 -10.99
C ASN A 10 -8.73 -10.70 -11.73
N SER A 11 -9.20 -9.46 -11.54
CA SER A 11 -8.77 -8.33 -12.37
C SER A 11 -7.46 -7.73 -11.87
N VAL A 12 -7.35 -7.36 -10.59
CA VAL A 12 -6.12 -6.78 -10.02
C VAL A 12 -4.98 -7.79 -10.01
N THR A 13 -5.27 -9.04 -9.62
CA THR A 13 -4.28 -10.12 -9.67
C THR A 13 -3.82 -10.41 -11.09
N ARG A 14 -4.70 -10.30 -12.10
CA ARG A 14 -4.34 -10.41 -13.52
C ARG A 14 -3.55 -9.22 -14.02
N VAL A 15 -3.87 -8.00 -13.58
CA VAL A 15 -3.07 -6.79 -13.84
C VAL A 15 -1.66 -7.01 -13.29
N LEU A 16 -1.52 -7.45 -12.04
CA LEU A 16 -0.22 -7.77 -11.46
C LEU A 16 0.52 -8.87 -12.26
N LEU A 17 -0.16 -9.95 -12.63
CA LEU A 17 0.36 -11.03 -13.50
C LEU A 17 0.61 -10.62 -14.96
N GLN A 18 0.08 -9.48 -15.41
CA GLN A 18 0.34 -8.95 -16.74
C GLN A 18 1.55 -8.01 -16.71
N TYR A 19 1.70 -7.23 -15.63
CA TYR A 19 2.75 -6.23 -15.50
C TYR A 19 3.98 -6.69 -14.70
N TRP A 20 4.01 -7.89 -14.11
CA TRP A 20 5.20 -8.37 -13.39
C TRP A 20 6.45 -8.49 -14.28
N LYS A 21 6.31 -8.89 -15.56
CA LYS A 21 7.45 -8.97 -16.49
C LYS A 21 8.07 -7.60 -16.77
N PRO A 22 7.30 -6.57 -17.20
CA PRO A 22 7.88 -5.24 -17.37
C PRO A 22 8.38 -4.65 -16.05
N LEU A 23 7.72 -4.93 -14.92
CA LEU A 23 8.20 -4.52 -13.59
C LEU A 23 9.59 -5.11 -13.30
N LEU A 24 9.79 -6.41 -13.53
CA LEU A 24 11.10 -7.05 -13.40
C LEU A 24 12.15 -6.47 -14.34
N VAL A 25 11.77 -6.18 -15.60
CA VAL A 25 12.69 -5.55 -16.57
C VAL A 25 13.10 -4.17 -16.09
N VAL A 26 12.17 -3.35 -15.62
CA VAL A 26 12.46 -2.01 -15.08
C VAL A 26 13.34 -2.10 -13.84
N ASN A 27 13.03 -2.99 -12.89
CA ASN A 27 13.84 -3.23 -11.71
C ASN A 27 15.27 -3.65 -12.07
N THR A 28 15.41 -4.56 -13.04
CA THR A 28 16.72 -5.06 -13.49
C THR A 28 17.52 -3.98 -14.22
N LEU A 29 16.87 -3.19 -15.09
CA LEU A 29 17.51 -2.07 -15.78
C LEU A 29 17.93 -0.96 -14.81
N PHE A 30 17.09 -0.66 -13.82
CA PHE A 30 17.40 0.30 -12.77
C PHE A 30 18.57 -0.16 -11.92
N ALA A 31 18.56 -1.41 -11.45
CA ALA A 31 19.67 -1.99 -10.70
C ALA A 31 20.96 -2.01 -11.53
N TRP A 32 20.89 -2.43 -12.80
CA TRP A 32 22.03 -2.42 -13.71
C TRP A 32 22.57 -0.99 -13.91
N PHE A 33 21.70 0.00 -14.07
CA PHE A 33 22.10 1.40 -14.22
C PHE A 33 22.79 1.93 -12.94
N VAL A 34 22.22 1.68 -11.76
CA VAL A 34 22.80 2.12 -10.48
C VAL A 34 24.17 1.48 -10.25
N ILE A 35 24.30 0.18 -10.49
CA ILE A 35 25.57 -0.55 -10.34
C ILE A 35 26.61 -0.10 -11.38
N ARG A 36 26.19 0.17 -12.62
CA ARG A 36 27.11 0.54 -13.70
C ARG A 36 27.65 1.96 -13.58
N PHE A 37 26.84 2.88 -13.03
CA PHE A 37 27.18 4.30 -12.91
C PHE A 37 27.54 4.74 -11.48
N ASP A 38 27.63 3.79 -10.55
CA ASP A 38 28.01 3.97 -9.14
C ASP A 38 27.22 5.10 -8.43
N GLN A 39 25.93 5.20 -8.78
CA GLN A 39 25.05 6.27 -8.31
C GLN A 39 24.48 5.93 -6.93
N HIS A 40 25.34 5.95 -5.91
CA HIS A 40 24.97 5.68 -4.52
C HIS A 40 23.89 6.64 -3.98
N HIS A 41 23.77 7.85 -4.53
CA HIS A 41 22.73 8.82 -4.19
C HIS A 41 21.29 8.40 -4.58
N LEU A 42 21.10 7.38 -5.43
CA LEU A 42 19.77 6.91 -5.84
C LEU A 42 19.14 5.91 -4.85
N HIS A 43 19.95 5.29 -3.98
CA HIS A 43 19.52 4.24 -3.04
C HIS A 43 20.09 4.41 -1.61
N GLY A 44 20.66 5.57 -1.29
CA GLY A 44 21.08 5.92 0.09
C GLY A 44 19.93 6.49 0.93
N GLU A 45 20.24 6.95 2.15
CA GLU A 45 19.26 7.60 3.04
C GLU A 45 18.66 8.86 2.42
N ASN A 46 17.33 9.00 2.51
CA ASN A 46 16.49 10.02 1.86
C ASN A 46 16.66 10.11 0.34
N ALA A 47 17.06 9.02 -0.31
CA ALA A 47 17.21 8.99 -1.76
C ALA A 47 15.86 8.97 -2.49
N LEU A 48 15.93 8.94 -3.83
CA LEU A 48 14.76 8.95 -4.70
C LEU A 48 13.78 7.81 -4.38
N LEU A 49 14.30 6.60 -4.08
CA LEU A 49 13.48 5.43 -3.79
C LEU A 49 12.64 5.62 -2.52
N GLU A 50 13.24 5.97 -1.39
CA GLU A 50 12.50 6.24 -0.13
C GLU A 50 11.42 7.33 -0.31
N ASN A 51 11.73 8.41 -1.04
CA ASN A 51 10.76 9.46 -1.35
C ASN A 51 9.58 8.96 -2.20
N LEU A 52 9.86 8.11 -3.19
CA LEU A 52 8.84 7.52 -4.05
C LEU A 52 7.97 6.51 -3.28
N GLN A 53 8.58 5.71 -2.41
CA GLN A 53 7.89 4.81 -1.49
C GLN A 53 6.93 5.59 -0.59
N GLY A 54 7.43 6.66 0.04
CA GLY A 54 6.63 7.55 0.87
C GLY A 54 5.46 8.19 0.10
N LEU A 55 5.68 8.64 -1.13
CA LEU A 55 4.62 9.16 -2.00
C LEU A 55 3.54 8.11 -2.29
N PHE A 56 3.93 6.89 -2.68
CA PHE A 56 2.97 5.81 -2.95
C PHE A 56 2.17 5.44 -1.71
N LEU A 57 2.81 5.38 -0.54
CA LEU A 57 2.15 5.07 0.72
C LEU A 57 1.18 6.18 1.15
N ALA A 58 1.58 7.45 1.03
CA ALA A 58 0.72 8.59 1.36
C ALA A 58 -0.53 8.63 0.46
N VAL A 59 -0.35 8.52 -0.85
CA VAL A 59 -1.46 8.54 -1.80
C VAL A 59 -2.38 7.33 -1.58
N SER A 60 -1.82 6.14 -1.34
CA SER A 60 -2.61 4.92 -1.08
C SER A 60 -3.37 5.00 0.24
N ALA A 61 -2.75 5.56 1.30
CA ALA A 61 -3.41 5.76 2.58
C ALA A 61 -4.64 6.67 2.43
N ILE A 62 -4.52 7.77 1.67
CA ILE A 62 -5.63 8.67 1.36
C ILE A 62 -6.69 7.96 0.52
N ALA A 63 -6.29 7.25 -0.54
CA ALA A 63 -7.21 6.53 -1.42
C ALA A 63 -8.03 5.49 -0.65
N TYR A 64 -7.39 4.65 0.15
CA TYR A 64 -8.07 3.68 1.01
C TYR A 64 -8.98 4.35 2.05
N PHE A 65 -8.55 5.48 2.64
CA PHE A 65 -9.38 6.23 3.57
C PHE A 65 -10.65 6.76 2.89
N CYS A 66 -10.52 7.37 1.71
CA CYS A 66 -11.65 7.80 0.90
C CYS A 66 -12.58 6.62 0.56
N LEU A 67 -12.03 5.50 0.10
CA LEU A 67 -12.79 4.29 -0.19
C LEU A 67 -13.54 3.75 1.04
N ALA A 68 -12.93 3.82 2.23
CA ALA A 68 -13.57 3.44 3.49
C ALA A 68 -14.79 4.32 3.79
N ARG A 69 -14.69 5.64 3.56
CA ARG A 69 -15.80 6.60 3.77
C ARG A 69 -16.99 6.35 2.87
N TYR A 70 -16.75 5.86 1.65
CA TYR A 70 -17.80 5.54 0.69
C TYR A 70 -18.24 4.08 0.70
N SER A 71 -17.69 3.27 1.60
CA SER A 71 -18.06 1.87 1.78
C SER A 71 -18.83 1.73 3.08
N SER A 72 -19.48 0.59 3.28
CA SER A 72 -20.21 0.31 4.52
C SER A 72 -19.92 -1.10 5.01
N GLY A 73 -20.11 -1.32 6.30
CA GLY A 73 -19.86 -2.61 6.92
C GLY A 73 -18.37 -3.00 6.94
N ASP A 74 -18.12 -4.28 6.78
CA ASP A 74 -16.79 -4.88 6.84
C ASP A 74 -15.82 -4.40 5.76
N THR A 75 -16.32 -4.04 4.58
CA THR A 75 -15.49 -3.51 3.50
C THR A 75 -14.90 -2.15 3.89
N ALA A 76 -15.66 -1.33 4.60
CA ALA A 76 -15.16 -0.05 5.12
C ALA A 76 -14.06 -0.27 6.18
N LEU A 77 -14.23 -1.27 7.06
CA LEU A 77 -13.22 -1.65 8.05
C LEU A 77 -11.96 -2.22 7.40
N ALA A 78 -12.08 -2.99 6.32
CA ALA A 78 -10.93 -3.50 5.57
C ALA A 78 -10.14 -2.37 4.90
N TYR A 79 -10.82 -1.42 4.25
CA TYR A 79 -10.16 -0.24 3.68
C TYR A 79 -9.55 0.68 4.74
N LEU A 80 -10.20 0.85 5.88
CA LEU A 80 -9.65 1.64 6.97
C LEU A 80 -8.41 0.97 7.58
N GLY A 81 -8.40 -0.36 7.70
CA GLY A 81 -7.23 -1.13 8.11
C GLY A 81 -6.08 -1.02 7.09
N ALA A 82 -6.38 -1.13 5.79
CA ALA A 82 -5.39 -0.95 4.72
C ALA A 82 -4.81 0.47 4.68
N SER A 83 -5.64 1.49 4.91
CA SER A 83 -5.22 2.88 5.05
C SER A 83 -4.27 3.05 6.24
N LEU A 84 -4.62 2.46 7.40
CA LEU A 84 -3.79 2.52 8.59
C LEU A 84 -2.45 1.78 8.43
N LEU A 85 -2.47 0.65 7.70
CA LEU A 85 -1.26 -0.08 7.35
C LEU A 85 -0.33 0.76 6.46
N CYS A 86 -0.88 1.41 5.42
CA CYS A 86 -0.09 2.33 4.56
C CYS A 86 0.48 3.50 5.37
N LEU A 87 -0.31 4.06 6.30
CA LEU A 87 0.17 5.12 7.19
C LEU A 87 1.30 4.63 8.12
N SER A 88 1.20 3.40 8.61
CA SER A 88 2.24 2.79 9.46
C SER A 88 3.57 2.70 8.72
N PHE A 89 3.56 2.19 7.48
CA PHE A 89 4.75 2.14 6.64
C PHE A 89 5.23 3.53 6.22
N PHE A 90 4.34 4.48 5.92
CA PHE A 90 4.71 5.85 5.56
C PHE A 90 5.56 6.51 6.66
N THR A 91 5.16 6.34 7.92
CA THR A 91 5.93 6.86 9.07
C THR A 91 7.24 6.11 9.32
N ARG A 92 7.47 4.99 8.64
CA ARG A 92 8.73 4.23 8.67
C ARG A 92 9.68 4.68 7.56
N GLU A 93 9.16 4.91 6.36
CA GLU A 93 9.99 5.25 5.19
C GLU A 93 10.38 6.72 5.10
N ILE A 94 9.51 7.64 5.56
CA ILE A 94 9.88 9.06 5.58
C ILE A 94 10.47 9.39 6.95
N ASP A 95 11.76 9.70 6.96
CA ASP A 95 12.44 10.36 8.07
C ASP A 95 11.93 11.81 8.21
N LEU A 96 10.75 11.93 8.81
CA LEU A 96 10.09 13.21 9.12
C LEU A 96 10.94 14.08 10.08
N GLU A 97 12.00 13.51 10.66
CA GLU A 97 12.98 14.15 11.54
C GLU A 97 13.80 15.25 10.82
N LEU A 98 14.02 15.10 9.50
CA LEU A 98 14.78 16.04 8.68
C LEU A 98 13.93 17.18 8.10
N LEU A 99 12.61 17.11 8.25
CA LEU A 99 11.70 18.15 7.76
C LEU A 99 11.60 19.30 8.78
N PRO A 100 12.03 20.53 8.42
CA PRO A 100 12.11 21.68 9.33
C PRO A 100 10.76 22.21 9.83
N ILE A 101 9.65 21.58 9.44
CA ILE A 101 8.28 21.99 9.75
C ILE A 101 7.80 21.34 11.08
N THR A 102 8.57 20.40 11.61
CA THR A 102 8.08 19.43 12.62
C THR A 102 8.63 19.64 14.03
N GLU A 103 9.11 20.82 14.41
CA GLU A 103 9.65 21.02 15.78
C GLU A 103 8.62 20.76 16.90
N HIS A 104 7.33 20.96 16.63
CA HIS A 104 6.26 20.82 17.63
C HIS A 104 5.53 19.46 17.58
N VAL A 105 5.63 18.75 16.45
CA VAL A 105 4.97 17.45 16.22
C VAL A 105 5.99 16.30 16.13
N GLY A 106 7.29 16.64 16.08
CA GLY A 106 8.39 15.70 15.90
C GLY A 106 8.43 14.62 16.98
N PHE A 107 8.02 14.94 18.20
CA PHE A 107 7.94 13.95 19.28
C PHE A 107 6.98 12.79 18.97
N LEU A 108 5.83 13.05 18.33
CA LEU A 108 4.86 12.00 17.95
C LEU A 108 5.32 11.16 16.75
N LEU A 109 6.31 11.65 16.01
CA LEU A 109 6.85 11.02 14.81
C LEU A 109 8.25 10.42 15.05
N HIS A 110 8.87 10.70 16.20
CA HIS A 110 10.12 10.08 16.67
C HIS A 110 9.90 8.67 17.21
N GLY A 111 10.85 7.77 16.94
CA GLY A 111 10.94 6.37 17.42
C GLY A 111 9.85 5.88 18.38
N ALA A 112 9.95 6.24 19.67
CA ALA A 112 9.00 5.81 20.70
C ALA A 112 7.61 6.47 20.56
N GLY A 113 7.55 7.75 20.21
CA GLY A 113 6.29 8.47 19.95
C GLY A 113 5.54 7.93 18.74
N ARG A 114 6.24 7.58 17.65
CA ARG A 114 5.67 6.86 16.50
C ARG A 114 5.05 5.55 16.94
N THR A 115 5.76 4.79 17.78
CA THR A 115 5.27 3.52 18.30
C THR A 115 3.99 3.72 19.12
N ILE A 116 3.95 4.73 20.00
CA ILE A 116 2.76 5.06 20.81
C ILE A 116 1.59 5.51 19.92
N LEU A 117 1.85 6.37 18.93
CA LEU A 117 0.85 6.84 17.97
C LEU A 117 0.23 5.67 17.20
N LEU A 118 1.07 4.82 16.61
CA LEU A 118 0.63 3.64 15.86
C LEU A 118 -0.12 2.68 16.76
N LEU A 119 0.36 2.41 17.98
CA LEU A 119 -0.32 1.56 18.94
C LEU A 119 -1.69 2.12 19.33
N GLY A 120 -1.81 3.43 19.51
CA GLY A 120 -3.09 4.12 19.75
C GLY A 120 -4.05 3.96 18.58
N LEU A 121 -3.59 4.21 17.35
CA LEU A 121 -4.41 4.07 16.14
C LEU A 121 -4.86 2.62 15.89
N TRP A 122 -3.96 1.66 16.05
CA TRP A 122 -4.28 0.23 15.93
C TRP A 122 -5.21 -0.25 17.05
N SER A 123 -5.10 0.31 18.26
CA SER A 123 -6.03 0.02 19.36
C SER A 123 -7.44 0.56 19.06
N LEU A 124 -7.54 1.77 18.52
CA LEU A 124 -8.82 2.33 18.05
C LEU A 124 -9.43 1.47 16.94
N TYR A 125 -8.62 1.05 15.98
CA TYR A 125 -9.04 0.14 14.92
C TYR A 125 -9.55 -1.20 15.48
N ALA A 126 -8.81 -1.81 16.39
CA ALA A 126 -9.21 -3.05 17.04
C ALA A 126 -10.55 -2.89 17.78
N GLY A 127 -10.75 -1.77 18.49
CA GLY A 127 -12.01 -1.44 19.13
C GLY A 127 -13.18 -1.35 18.14
N MET A 128 -12.97 -0.73 16.97
CA MET A 128 -13.97 -0.68 15.90
C MET A 128 -14.29 -2.07 15.33
N VAL A 129 -13.28 -2.91 15.09
CA VAL A 129 -13.45 -4.29 14.60
C VAL A 129 -14.24 -5.14 15.60
N ILE A 130 -13.93 -5.03 16.90
CA ILE A 130 -14.64 -5.76 17.95
C ILE A 130 -16.11 -5.35 18.00
N LYS A 131 -16.40 -4.04 17.95
CA LYS A 131 -17.76 -3.50 18.00
C LYS A 131 -18.62 -3.90 16.81
N HIS A 132 -18.03 -4.10 15.63
CA HIS A 132 -18.78 -4.32 14.38
C HIS A 132 -19.16 -5.78 14.09
N GLY A 133 -18.74 -6.74 14.93
CA GLY A 133 -19.06 -8.16 14.73
C GLY A 133 -17.99 -9.15 15.15
N GLY A 134 -16.96 -8.69 15.88
CA GLY A 134 -15.91 -9.53 16.44
C GLY A 134 -14.82 -9.94 15.43
N PHE A 135 -13.61 -10.12 15.95
CA PHE A 135 -12.39 -10.40 15.18
C PHE A 135 -12.51 -11.62 14.25
N LYS A 136 -13.24 -12.67 14.68
CA LYS A 136 -13.39 -13.93 13.93
C LYS A 136 -14.16 -13.74 12.62
N SER A 137 -15.25 -12.96 12.65
CA SER A 137 -16.04 -12.67 11.44
C SER A 137 -15.23 -11.84 10.45
N HIS A 138 -14.50 -10.85 10.97
CA HIS A 138 -13.64 -9.99 10.17
C HIS A 138 -12.50 -10.77 9.49
N ILE A 139 -11.77 -11.62 10.23
CA ILE A 139 -10.71 -12.49 9.69
C ILE A 139 -11.25 -13.43 8.61
N GLN A 140 -12.42 -14.04 8.83
CA GLN A 140 -12.99 -14.98 7.86
C GLN A 140 -13.35 -14.29 6.55
N ARG A 141 -13.86 -13.04 6.61
CA ARG A 141 -14.16 -12.22 5.44
C ARG A 141 -12.91 -11.66 4.78
N LEU A 142 -11.89 -11.27 5.55
CA LEU A 142 -10.59 -10.86 5.03
C LEU A 142 -9.89 -12.01 4.29
N ARG A 143 -10.02 -13.25 4.81
CA ARG A 143 -9.45 -14.45 4.19
C ARG A 143 -10.07 -14.81 2.85
N GLY A 144 -11.34 -14.49 2.66
CA GLY A 144 -12.02 -14.56 1.35
C GLY A 144 -11.96 -13.26 0.57
N GLY A 145 -11.17 -12.29 1.01
CA GLY A 145 -11.09 -10.96 0.43
C GLY A 145 -10.30 -10.96 -0.88
N LYS A 146 -10.82 -10.21 -1.86
CA LYS A 146 -10.29 -10.13 -3.22
C LYS A 146 -8.81 -9.72 -3.32
N TYR A 147 -8.33 -9.02 -2.29
CA TYR A 147 -7.01 -8.41 -2.28
C TYR A 147 -5.99 -9.14 -1.41
N LEU A 148 -6.36 -10.23 -0.74
CA LEU A 148 -5.48 -10.95 0.19
C LEU A 148 -4.19 -11.41 -0.48
N HIS A 149 -4.25 -11.82 -1.75
CA HIS A 149 -3.06 -12.23 -2.48
C HIS A 149 -2.06 -11.07 -2.63
N ASN A 150 -2.53 -9.86 -2.95
CA ASN A 150 -1.68 -8.67 -3.06
C ASN A 150 -1.02 -8.33 -1.72
N PHE A 151 -1.78 -8.37 -0.61
CA PHE A 151 -1.22 -8.18 0.73
C PHE A 151 -0.18 -9.25 1.10
N THR A 152 -0.41 -10.50 0.69
CA THR A 152 0.53 -11.60 0.96
C THR A 152 1.83 -11.42 0.18
N VAL A 153 1.75 -11.06 -1.11
CA VAL A 153 2.94 -10.80 -1.95
C VAL A 153 3.70 -9.58 -1.43
N CYS A 154 3.01 -8.50 -1.06
CA CYS A 154 3.61 -7.35 -0.40
C CYS A 154 4.37 -7.75 0.87
N PHE A 155 3.73 -8.52 1.76
CA PHE A 155 4.37 -9.00 2.98
C PHE A 155 5.63 -9.83 2.70
N LEU A 156 5.58 -10.74 1.72
CA LEU A 156 6.75 -11.54 1.34
C LEU A 156 7.90 -10.68 0.82
N LEU A 157 7.61 -9.64 0.02
CA LEU A 157 8.63 -8.72 -0.49
C LEU A 157 9.26 -7.88 0.64
N LEU A 158 8.47 -7.43 1.62
CA LEU A 158 9.01 -6.74 2.80
C LEU A 158 9.90 -7.66 3.64
N VAL A 159 9.54 -8.94 3.78
CA VAL A 159 10.41 -9.92 4.44
C VAL A 159 11.72 -10.12 3.68
N VAL A 160 11.66 -10.16 2.34
CA VAL A 160 12.86 -10.21 1.50
C VAL A 160 13.73 -8.97 1.69
N GLY A 161 13.14 -7.77 1.72
CA GLY A 161 13.84 -6.52 2.03
C GLY A 161 14.56 -6.59 3.39
N ALA A 162 13.84 -7.00 4.45
CA ALA A 162 14.41 -7.15 5.79
C ALA A 162 15.53 -8.21 5.89
N VAL A 163 15.52 -9.22 5.01
CA VAL A 163 16.61 -10.21 4.91
C VAL A 163 17.88 -9.56 4.33
N PHE A 164 17.73 -8.66 3.35
CA PHE A 164 18.84 -7.90 2.79
C PHE A 164 19.39 -6.84 3.77
N ASP A 165 18.51 -6.15 4.50
CA ASP A 165 18.87 -5.20 5.57
C ASP A 165 19.77 -5.86 6.63
N ARG A 166 19.36 -7.05 7.11
CA ARG A 166 20.12 -7.80 8.13
C ARG A 166 21.45 -8.38 7.64
N GLY A 167 21.83 -8.15 6.38
CA GLY A 167 23.09 -8.62 5.83
C GLY A 167 23.23 -10.15 5.85
N LEU A 168 22.11 -10.88 5.81
CA LEU A 168 22.13 -12.36 5.80
C LEU A 168 22.83 -12.90 4.55
N PHE A 169 22.95 -12.08 3.51
CA PHE A 169 23.81 -12.31 2.36
C PHE A 169 24.84 -11.17 2.28
N LEU A 170 26.14 -11.50 2.23
CA LEU A 170 27.22 -10.56 1.90
C LEU A 170 27.16 -10.25 0.39
N VAL A 171 26.25 -9.35 0.03
CA VAL A 171 26.09 -8.86 -1.34
C VAL A 171 26.48 -7.38 -1.33
N ASP A 172 27.51 -7.03 -2.09
CA ASP A 172 27.81 -5.64 -2.43
C ASP A 172 26.52 -5.06 -3.05
N TYR A 173 25.98 -3.95 -2.52
CA TYR A 173 24.66 -3.37 -2.83
C TYR A 173 23.42 -3.97 -2.12
N SER A 174 23.57 -4.60 -0.94
CA SER A 174 22.41 -5.09 -0.15
C SER A 174 21.31 -4.05 0.05
N ARG A 175 21.67 -2.79 0.34
CA ARG A 175 20.72 -1.68 0.51
C ARG A 175 19.92 -1.37 -0.76
N LEU A 176 20.53 -1.44 -1.95
CA LEU A 176 19.79 -1.27 -3.20
C LEU A 176 18.71 -2.34 -3.38
N PHE A 177 19.01 -3.60 -3.03
CA PHE A 177 18.05 -4.70 -3.15
C PHE A 177 16.93 -4.63 -2.12
N GLU A 178 17.26 -4.17 -0.92
CA GLU A 178 16.28 -3.82 0.12
C GLU A 178 15.30 -2.76 -0.38
N GLU A 179 15.80 -1.58 -0.75
CA GLU A 179 14.98 -0.45 -1.23
C GLU A 179 14.12 -0.84 -2.44
N LEU A 180 14.65 -1.65 -3.35
CA LEU A 180 13.92 -2.13 -4.51
C LEU A 180 12.81 -3.12 -4.09
N ALA A 181 13.09 -4.04 -3.17
CA ALA A 181 12.08 -4.97 -2.67
C ALA A 181 10.94 -4.24 -1.96
N GLU A 182 11.26 -3.24 -1.14
CA GLU A 182 10.28 -2.42 -0.44
C GLU A 182 9.45 -1.55 -1.40
N THR A 183 10.09 -0.91 -2.38
CA THR A 183 9.39 -0.17 -3.44
C THR A 183 8.39 -1.03 -4.20
N ASN A 184 8.77 -2.26 -4.57
CA ASN A 184 7.86 -3.18 -5.23
C ASN A 184 6.72 -3.64 -4.30
N ALA A 185 7.01 -3.86 -3.02
CA ALA A 185 5.99 -4.20 -2.03
C ALA A 185 4.92 -3.11 -1.92
N TYR A 186 5.35 -1.85 -1.83
CA TYR A 186 4.46 -0.70 -1.71
C TYR A 186 3.67 -0.41 -2.99
N LEU A 187 4.26 -0.64 -4.17
CA LEU A 187 3.51 -0.56 -5.41
C LEU A 187 2.38 -1.59 -5.46
N ILE A 188 2.66 -2.84 -5.05
CA ILE A 188 1.64 -3.91 -5.00
C ILE A 188 0.56 -3.60 -3.96
N LEU A 189 0.92 -2.97 -2.84
CA LEU A 189 -0.02 -2.51 -1.83
C LEU A 189 -0.92 -1.37 -2.34
N ALA A 190 -0.38 -0.51 -3.19
CA ALA A 190 -1.07 0.65 -3.78
C ALA A 190 -2.07 0.26 -4.88
N LEU A 191 -1.75 -0.76 -5.69
CA LEU A 191 -2.53 -1.17 -6.85
C LEU A 191 -4.04 -1.38 -6.58
N PRO A 192 -4.47 -2.11 -5.52
CA PRO A 192 -5.89 -2.26 -5.23
C PRO A 192 -6.59 -0.94 -4.93
N SER A 193 -5.92 0.00 -4.25
CA SER A 193 -6.48 1.31 -3.93
C SER A 193 -6.78 2.12 -5.18
N PHE A 194 -5.85 2.14 -6.14
CA PHE A 194 -6.02 2.85 -7.40
C PHE A 194 -7.07 2.19 -8.29
N TYR A 195 -7.07 0.87 -8.35
CA TYR A 195 -8.05 0.12 -9.14
C TYR A 195 -9.49 0.36 -8.65
N GLU A 196 -9.72 0.26 -7.34
CA GLU A 196 -11.05 0.49 -6.74
C GLU A 196 -11.50 1.95 -6.92
N LEU A 197 -10.58 2.91 -6.74
CA LEU A 197 -10.87 4.32 -6.99
C LEU A 197 -11.23 4.59 -8.46
N TYR A 198 -10.49 3.99 -9.40
CA TYR A 198 -10.73 4.09 -10.83
C TYR A 198 -12.08 3.48 -11.25
N CYS A 199 -12.38 2.26 -10.77
CA CYS A 199 -13.66 1.61 -11.04
C CYS A 199 -14.83 2.47 -10.55
N LYS A 200 -14.72 3.01 -9.33
CA LYS A 200 -15.75 3.85 -8.74
C LYS A 200 -15.93 5.17 -9.49
N TYR A 201 -14.83 5.79 -9.93
CA TYR A 201 -14.88 7.00 -10.74
C TYR A 201 -15.56 6.74 -12.09
N THR A 202 -15.24 5.63 -12.74
CA THR A 202 -15.83 5.23 -14.03
C THR A 202 -17.32 4.89 -13.89
N GLU A 203 -17.72 4.24 -12.81
CA GLU A 203 -19.14 4.01 -12.49
C GLU A 203 -19.90 5.33 -12.26
N SER A 204 -19.32 6.27 -11.51
CA SER A 204 -19.89 7.61 -11.29
C SER A 204 -20.17 8.33 -12.61
N TRP A 205 -19.21 8.32 -13.54
CA TRP A 205 -19.34 8.90 -14.88
C TRP A 205 -20.42 8.22 -15.72
N ARG A 206 -20.53 6.88 -15.67
CA ARG A 206 -21.58 6.14 -16.40
C ARG A 206 -22.99 6.48 -15.93
N VAL A 207 -23.16 6.87 -14.66
CA VAL A 207 -24.45 7.28 -14.10
C VAL A 207 -24.78 8.75 -14.46
N THR A 208 -23.76 9.58 -14.69
CA THR A 208 -23.95 11.00 -15.07
C THR A 208 -24.14 11.21 -16.57
N ASP A 209 -24.02 10.18 -17.41
CA ASP A 209 -24.21 10.28 -18.85
C ASP A 209 -25.72 10.47 -19.19
N PRO A 210 -26.15 11.64 -19.68
CA PRO A 210 -27.55 11.98 -19.89
C PRO A 210 -28.26 11.09 -20.93
N LEU A 211 -27.51 10.30 -21.72
CA LEU A 211 -28.07 9.32 -22.65
C LEU A 211 -28.65 8.08 -21.94
N ASN A 212 -28.17 7.73 -20.74
CA ASN A 212 -28.66 6.56 -20.00
C ASN A 212 -29.87 6.89 -19.09
N ALA A 213 -30.05 8.17 -18.75
CA ALA A 213 -31.21 8.65 -17.99
C ALA A 213 -32.54 8.55 -18.75
N LYS A 214 -32.50 8.32 -20.08
CA LYS A 214 -33.70 8.09 -20.91
C LYS A 214 -34.11 6.62 -21.03
N ALA A 215 -33.28 5.67 -20.56
CA ALA A 215 -33.59 4.24 -20.61
C ALA A 215 -34.34 3.74 -19.35
N VAL A 216 -34.52 4.60 -18.34
CA VAL A 216 -35.29 4.32 -17.13
C VAL A 216 -36.50 5.26 -17.08
N LYS A 217 -37.45 5.04 -18.00
CA LYS A 217 -38.82 5.51 -17.86
C LYS A 217 -39.78 4.50 -18.45
#